data_AF-A0A1Z7ZAV4-F1
#
_entry.id   AF-A0A1Z7ZAV4-F1
#
_cell.length_a   1.000
_cell.length_b   1.000
_cell.length_c   1.000
_cell.angle_alpha   90.00
_cell.angle_beta   90.00
_cell.angle_gamma   90.00
#
_symmetry.space_group_name_H-M   'P 1'
#
loop_
_entity.id
_entity.type
_entity.pdbx_description
1 polymer ?
#
loop_
_entity_poly.entity_id
_entity_poly.type
_entity_poly.pdbx_seq_one_letter_code
_entity_poly.pdbx_strand_id
1 'polypeptide(L)'
;MSEEMIQVEVAYALPDRQELIAFSVLKGTSMFDAAVQSNIGDKFPDLDVESAPMGIFGKAERKPKERVLEEGERVEIYRPLIADPKEVRKRRAAEAKAKRENG
;
A
#
# COMPACT_ATOMS: atom_id res chain seq x y z
N MET A 1 -10.86 32.57 4.53
CA MET A 1 -10.20 31.64 3.61
C MET A 1 -11.13 30.45 3.49
N SER A 2 -11.71 30.21 2.33
CA SER A 2 -12.59 29.05 2.10
C SER A 2 -11.74 27.78 2.09
N GLU A 3 -12.07 26.85 2.97
CA GLU A 3 -11.55 25.49 2.97
C GLU A 3 -12.13 24.76 1.74
N GLU A 4 -11.38 24.77 0.64
CA GLU A 4 -11.75 24.04 -0.58
C GLU A 4 -11.56 22.55 -0.34
N MET A 5 -12.63 21.77 -0.51
CA MET A 5 -12.60 20.31 -0.41
C MET A 5 -12.42 19.73 -1.80
N ILE A 6 -11.62 18.66 -1.90
CA ILE A 6 -11.44 17.88 -3.12
C ILE A 6 -11.87 16.43 -2.91
N GLN A 7 -12.46 15.79 -3.92
CA GLN A 7 -12.75 14.35 -3.90
C GLN A 7 -11.49 13.57 -4.27
N VAL A 8 -11.18 12.55 -3.48
CA VAL A 8 -10.05 11.64 -3.72
C VAL A 8 -10.47 10.21 -3.44
N GLU A 9 -9.67 9.27 -3.91
CA GLU A 9 -9.84 7.85 -3.63
C GLU A 9 -8.60 7.25 -2.96
N VAL A 10 -8.79 6.30 -2.05
CA VAL A 10 -7.71 5.45 -1.52
C VAL A 10 -8.04 3.99 -1.81
N ALA A 11 -7.09 3.27 -2.39
CA ALA A 11 -7.22 1.88 -2.77
C ALA A 11 -6.14 1.01 -2.13
N TYR A 12 -6.56 -0.17 -1.64
CA TYR A 12 -5.66 -1.25 -1.26
C TYR A 12 -6.23 -2.58 -1.74
N ALA A 13 -5.38 -3.39 -2.36
CA ALA A 13 -5.79 -4.66 -2.96
C ALA A 13 -4.84 -5.81 -2.54
N LEU A 14 -5.44 -6.80 -1.89
CA LEU A 14 -4.94 -8.16 -1.68
C LEU A 14 -5.50 -9.09 -2.77
N PRO A 15 -4.95 -10.30 -2.96
CA PRO A 15 -5.43 -11.26 -3.96
C PRO A 15 -6.88 -11.71 -3.72
N ASP A 16 -7.29 -11.72 -2.46
CA ASP A 16 -8.57 -12.22 -1.95
C ASP A 16 -9.52 -11.10 -1.50
N ARG A 17 -9.01 -9.87 -1.34
CA ARG A 17 -9.79 -8.73 -0.86
C ARG A 17 -9.28 -7.41 -1.41
N GLN A 18 -10.19 -6.54 -1.83
CA GLN A 18 -9.87 -5.18 -2.25
C GLN A 18 -10.82 -4.18 -1.60
N GLU A 19 -10.32 -2.98 -1.32
CA GLU A 19 -11.14 -1.85 -0.87
C GLU A 19 -10.78 -0.60 -1.69
N LEU A 20 -11.81 0.17 -2.02
CA LEU A 20 -11.71 1.49 -2.64
C LEU A 20 -12.58 2.45 -1.84
N ILE A 21 -11.98 3.49 -1.28
CA ILE A 21 -12.64 4.44 -0.38
C ILE A 21 -12.60 5.80 -1.05
N ALA A 22 -13.75 6.28 -1.51
CA ALA A 22 -13.93 7.64 -2.03
C ALA A 22 -14.40 8.56 -0.91
N PHE A 23 -13.73 9.70 -0.74
CA PHE A 23 -14.07 10.68 0.29
C PHE A 23 -13.48 12.06 -0.04
N SER A 24 -13.95 13.08 0.68
CA SER A 24 -13.49 14.45 0.51
C SER A 24 -12.40 14.81 1.52
N VAL A 25 -11.33 15.43 1.03
CA VAL A 25 -10.24 15.97 1.86
C VAL A 25 -10.07 17.46 1.61
N LEU A 26 -9.43 18.16 2.54
CA LEU A 26 -9.03 19.54 2.30
C LEU A 26 -8.00 19.59 1.16
N LYS A 27 -8.15 20.56 0.25
CA LYS A 27 -7.12 20.86 -0.74
C LYS A 27 -5.80 21.18 -0.04
N GLY A 28 -4.72 20.55 -0.47
CA GLY A 28 -3.44 20.59 0.23
C GLY A 28 -3.14 19.34 1.07
N THR A 29 -4.10 18.44 1.24
CA THR A 29 -3.88 17.15 1.94
C THR A 29 -2.85 16.30 1.19
N SER A 30 -1.90 15.74 1.93
CA SER A 30 -0.89 14.84 1.33
C SER A 30 -1.47 13.46 1.03
N MET A 31 -0.83 12.73 0.12
CA MET A 31 -1.13 11.34 -0.17
C MET A 31 -1.14 10.46 1.10
N PHE A 32 -0.15 10.67 1.97
CA PHE A 32 -0.07 9.96 3.24
C PHE A 32 -1.25 10.28 4.16
N ASP A 33 -1.56 11.57 4.33
CA ASP A 33 -2.64 11.99 5.23
C ASP A 33 -4.00 11.51 4.73
N ALA A 34 -4.23 11.48 3.41
CA ALA A 34 -5.42 10.88 2.84
C ALA A 34 -5.51 9.37 3.11
N ALA A 35 -4.40 8.64 2.98
CA ALA A 35 -4.37 7.21 3.34
C ALA A 35 -4.74 6.98 4.82
N VAL A 36 -4.22 7.81 5.73
CA VAL A 36 -4.58 7.75 7.16
C VAL A 36 -6.05 8.11 7.39
N GLN A 37 -6.53 9.22 6.83
CA GLN A 37 -7.92 9.69 6.99
C GLN A 37 -8.96 8.72 6.41
N SER A 38 -8.59 7.91 5.42
CA SER A 38 -9.48 6.88 4.87
C SER A 38 -9.81 5.74 5.84
N ASN A 39 -9.08 5.64 6.97
CA ASN A 39 -9.15 4.54 7.94
C ASN A 39 -8.95 3.15 7.28
N ILE A 40 -8.19 3.10 6.18
CA ILE A 40 -7.96 1.83 5.47
C ILE A 40 -7.14 0.83 6.31
N GLY A 41 -6.27 1.31 7.20
CA GLY A 41 -5.55 0.46 8.16
C GLY A 41 -6.48 -0.32 9.09
N ASP A 42 -7.59 0.29 9.53
CA ASP A 42 -8.57 -0.40 10.38
C ASP A 42 -9.30 -1.53 9.64
N LYS A 43 -9.40 -1.43 8.31
CA LYS A 43 -10.00 -2.47 7.46
C LYS A 43 -9.05 -3.63 7.16
N PHE A 44 -7.75 -3.41 7.26
CA PHE A 44 -6.69 -4.37 6.95
C PHE A 44 -5.66 -4.42 8.10
N PRO A 45 -5.84 -5.30 9.08
CA PRO A 45 -4.94 -5.38 10.25
C PRO A 45 -3.47 -5.64 9.90
N ASP A 46 -3.21 -6.28 8.76
CA ASP A 46 -1.85 -6.58 8.27
C ASP A 46 -1.23 -5.42 7.45
N LEU A 47 -1.97 -4.35 7.20
CA LEU A 47 -1.48 -3.18 6.48
C LEU A 47 -0.85 -2.17 7.46
N ASP A 48 0.47 -2.01 7.35
CA ASP A 48 1.17 -0.86 7.94
C ASP A 48 1.18 0.33 6.96
N VAL A 49 0.25 1.27 7.16
CA VAL A 49 0.13 2.49 6.34
C VAL A 49 1.36 3.38 6.45
N GLU A 50 2.13 3.32 7.54
CA GLU A 50 3.32 4.17 7.72
C GLU A 50 4.48 3.78 6.80
N SER A 51 4.61 2.49 6.50
CA SER A 51 5.72 1.95 5.71
C SER A 51 5.32 1.48 4.31
N ALA A 52 4.03 1.31 4.04
CA ALA A 52 3.54 0.85 2.75
C ALA A 52 3.93 1.83 1.62
N PRO A 53 4.53 1.34 0.51
CA PRO A 53 4.74 2.17 -0.67
C PRO A 53 3.40 2.65 -1.24
N MET A 54 3.31 3.91 -1.62
CA MET A 54 2.09 4.51 -2.18
C MET A 54 2.37 5.09 -3.57
N GLY A 55 1.33 5.24 -4.38
CA GLY A 55 1.44 5.80 -5.73
C GLY A 55 0.13 6.32 -6.29
N ILE A 56 0.19 6.86 -7.50
CA ILE A 56 -0.97 7.32 -8.27
C ILE A 56 -0.78 6.84 -9.72
N PHE A 57 -1.82 6.28 -10.32
CA PHE A 57 -1.81 5.78 -11.70
C PHE A 57 -0.65 4.82 -11.99
N GLY A 58 -0.40 3.85 -11.10
CA GLY A 58 0.66 2.85 -11.25
C GLY A 58 2.09 3.38 -11.07
N LYS A 59 2.27 4.62 -10.61
CA LYS A 59 3.58 5.22 -10.33
C LYS A 59 3.79 5.39 -8.84
N ALA A 60 4.78 4.69 -8.29
CA ALA A 60 5.17 4.83 -6.89
C ALA A 60 5.74 6.23 -6.61
N GLU A 61 5.25 6.85 -5.54
CA GLU A 61 5.72 8.13 -5.02
C GLU A 61 6.81 7.90 -3.98
N ARG A 62 7.92 8.64 -4.11
CA ARG A 62 9.06 8.51 -3.19
C ARG A 62 8.82 9.22 -1.87
N LYS A 63 7.97 10.26 -1.89
CA LYS A 63 7.68 11.07 -0.70
C LYS A 63 6.17 11.28 -0.51
N PRO A 64 5.43 10.24 -0.09
CA PRO A 64 3.97 10.33 0.09
C PRO A 64 3.52 11.43 1.07
N LYS A 65 4.33 11.75 2.08
CA LYS A 65 4.06 12.83 3.05
C LYS A 65 4.23 14.24 2.49
N GLU A 66 4.97 14.40 1.39
CA GLU A 66 5.19 15.70 0.74
C GLU A 66 4.31 15.88 -0.52
N ARG A 67 3.79 14.80 -1.11
CA ARG A 67 2.96 14.85 -2.32
C ARG A 67 1.52 15.22 -1.98
N VAL A 68 1.15 16.47 -2.27
CA VAL A 68 -0.23 17.00 -2.16
C VAL A 68 -1.13 16.42 -3.23
N LEU A 69 -2.35 16.01 -2.89
CA LEU A 69 -3.33 15.46 -3.84
C LEU A 69 -4.09 16.54 -4.64
N GLU A 70 -4.52 16.17 -5.83
CA GLU A 70 -5.43 16.91 -6.70
C GLU A 70 -6.82 16.22 -6.79
N GLU A 71 -7.83 16.98 -7.23
CA GLU A 71 -9.20 16.48 -7.42
C GLU A 71 -9.22 15.25 -8.34
N GLY A 72 -9.87 14.18 -7.88
CA GLY A 72 -10.05 12.93 -8.61
C GLY A 72 -8.83 12.00 -8.59
N GLU A 73 -7.75 12.35 -7.89
CA GLU A 73 -6.61 11.45 -7.75
C GLU A 73 -6.94 10.25 -6.86
N ARG A 74 -6.41 9.08 -7.25
CA ARG A 74 -6.47 7.86 -6.46
C ARG A 74 -5.11 7.51 -5.90
N VAL A 75 -5.02 7.42 -4.59
CA VAL A 75 -3.89 6.86 -3.85
C VAL A 75 -3.96 5.34 -3.89
N GLU A 76 -2.95 4.72 -4.48
CA GLU A 76 -2.78 3.28 -4.55
C GLU A 76 -1.76 2.86 -3.48
N ILE A 77 -2.21 2.10 -2.48
CA ILE A 77 -1.32 1.53 -1.46
C ILE A 77 -0.82 0.17 -1.97
N TYR A 78 0.50 0.03 -2.11
CA TYR A 78 1.12 -1.19 -2.59
C TYR A 78 1.57 -2.09 -1.45
N ARG A 79 1.66 -3.39 -1.75
CA ARG A 79 2.20 -4.38 -0.83
C ARG A 79 3.73 -4.34 -0.88
N PRO A 80 4.42 -4.40 0.26
CA PRO A 80 5.86 -4.65 0.24
C PRO A 80 6.11 -5.98 -0.46
N LEU A 81 7.17 -6.04 -1.27
CA LEU A 81 7.60 -7.30 -1.86
C LEU A 81 8.02 -8.22 -0.70
N ILE A 82 7.30 -9.32 -0.49
CA ILE A 82 7.71 -10.38 0.42
C ILE A 82 8.91 -11.10 -0.23
N ALA A 83 10.07 -10.50 -0.07
CA ALA A 83 11.33 -11.16 -0.22
C ALA A 83 12.06 -10.93 1.09
N ASP A 84 11.95 -11.88 2.03
CA ASP A 84 13.14 -12.23 2.79
C ASP A 84 13.94 -13.22 1.92
N PRO A 85 14.98 -12.76 1.20
CA PRO A 85 15.72 -13.61 0.28
C PRO A 85 16.50 -14.72 1.00
N LYS A 86 16.66 -14.64 2.34
CA LYS A 86 17.35 -15.64 3.15
C LYS A 86 16.47 -16.85 3.44
N GLU A 87 15.21 -16.63 3.80
CA GLU A 87 14.25 -17.71 4.13
C GLU A 87 13.91 -18.55 2.89
N VAL A 88 13.68 -17.91 1.73
CA VAL A 88 13.33 -18.62 0.48
C VAL A 88 14.50 -19.45 -0.05
N ARG A 89 15.74 -18.95 0.06
CA ARG A 89 16.95 -19.73 -0.29
C ARG A 89 17.15 -20.92 0.65
N LYS A 90 16.92 -20.74 1.95
CA LYS A 90 17.05 -21.80 2.96
C LYS A 90 16.05 -22.93 2.75
N ARG A 91 14.77 -22.61 2.45
CA ARG A 91 13.74 -23.63 2.15
C ARG A 91 14.07 -24.45 0.90
N ARG A 92 14.51 -23.81 -0.19
CA ARG A 92 14.87 -24.53 -1.44
C ARG A 92 16.09 -25.45 -1.28
N ALA A 93 17.09 -25.04 -0.51
CA ALA A 93 18.25 -25.89 -0.22
C ALA A 93 17.90 -27.12 0.65
N ALA A 94 16.98 -26.95 1.61
CA ALA A 94 16.51 -28.05 2.46
C ALA A 94 15.68 -29.09 1.68
N GLU A 95 14.78 -28.65 0.79
CA GLU A 95 13.96 -29.55 -0.05
C GLU A 95 14.81 -30.37 -1.04
N ALA A 96 15.88 -29.79 -1.59
CA ALA A 96 16.80 -30.50 -2.47
C ALA A 96 17.63 -31.58 -1.75
N LYS A 97 17.89 -31.40 -0.44
CA LYS A 97 18.60 -32.39 0.39
C LYS A 97 17.67 -33.54 0.81
N ALA A 98 16.44 -33.23 1.21
CA ALA A 98 15.45 -34.24 1.60
C ALA A 98 15.06 -35.18 0.44
N LYS A 99 15.04 -34.70 -0.81
CA LYS A 99 14.79 -35.56 -1.99
C LYS A 99 15.93 -36.52 -2.34
N ARG A 100 17.15 -36.31 -1.83
CA ARG A 100 18.30 -37.19 -2.08
C ARG A 100 18.50 -38.28 -1.03
N GLU A 101 17.91 -38.13 0.15
CA GLU A 101 18.04 -39.08 1.26
C GLU A 101 16.91 -40.11 1.31
N ASN A 102 15.84 -39.93 0.51
CA ASN A 102 14.64 -40.78 0.53
C ASN A 102 14.40 -41.55 -0.79
N GLY A 103 15.43 -41.72 -1.62
CA GLY A 103 15.44 -42.58 -2.81
C GLY A 103 16.70 -43.42 -2.82
#